data_AF-A0A6A5WEN7-F1
#
_entry.id   AF-A0A6A5WEN7-F1
#
_cell.length_a   1.000
_cell.length_b   1.000
_cell.length_c   1.000
_cell.angle_alpha   90.00
_cell.angle_beta   90.00
_cell.angle_gamma   90.00
#
_symmetry.space_group_name_H-M   'P 1'
#
loop_
_entity.id
_entity.type
_entity.pdbx_description
1 polymer ?
#
loop_
_entity_poly.entity_id
_entity_poly.type
_entity_poly.pdbx_seq_one_letter_code
_entity_poly.pdbx_strand_id
1 'polypeptide(L)'
;DWRKIDRLVRSAVKDQSSQEAKKLSHSVHHLSVQNELLRHEIDGIKQVLATKQKRKKKGKALDLQQREEYHGGAVFWSPRKIREAHVRQSIREQEEKEQQLQKAETAELRKAAKLYKEKIQQEK
;
A
#
# COMPACT_ATOMS: atom_id res chain seq x y z
N ASP A 1 17.78 23.67 10.40
CA ASP A 1 18.85 23.87 11.40
C ASP A 1 18.87 25.32 11.82
N TRP A 2 18.22 25.61 12.95
CA TRP A 2 18.03 26.99 13.43
C TRP A 2 19.35 27.70 13.71
N ARG A 3 20.44 26.96 14.03
CA ARG A 3 21.77 27.55 14.28
C ARG A 3 22.34 28.24 13.05
N LYS A 4 22.06 27.71 11.86
CA LYS A 4 22.48 28.33 10.59
C LYS A 4 21.72 29.62 10.34
N ILE A 5 20.40 29.61 10.59
CA ILE A 5 19.55 30.79 10.44
C ILE A 5 19.92 31.86 11.46
N ASP A 6 20.18 31.48 12.71
CA ASP A 6 20.62 32.40 13.77
C ASP A 6 21.95 33.08 13.39
N ARG A 7 22.95 32.34 12.88
CA ARG A 7 24.19 32.96 12.38
C ARG A 7 23.94 33.99 11.29
N LEU A 8 23.04 33.71 10.34
CA LEU A 8 22.68 34.65 9.28
C LEU A 8 21.99 35.90 9.84
N VAL A 9 21.03 35.72 10.76
CA VAL A 9 20.35 36.84 11.43
C VAL A 9 21.35 37.70 12.19
N ARG A 10 22.29 37.09 12.92
CA ARG A 10 23.35 37.81 13.65
C ARG A 10 24.31 38.56 12.72
N SER A 11 24.60 38.01 11.54
CA SER A 11 25.45 38.69 10.55
C SER A 11 24.76 39.85 9.83
N ALA A 12 23.44 39.79 9.68
CA ALA A 12 22.65 40.80 8.97
C ALA A 12 22.22 41.96 9.87
N VAL A 13 22.11 41.75 11.18
CA VAL A 13 21.69 42.75 12.15
C VAL A 13 22.90 43.50 12.71
N LYS A 14 22.95 44.82 12.51
CA LYS A 14 24.03 45.68 13.03
C LYS A 14 24.04 45.77 14.57
N ASP A 15 22.88 45.99 15.18
CA ASP A 15 22.72 46.10 16.63
C ASP A 15 22.03 44.87 17.23
N GLN A 16 22.84 43.87 17.55
CA GLN A 16 22.36 42.59 18.06
C GLN A 16 21.79 42.67 19.48
N SER A 17 22.16 43.69 20.26
CA SER A 17 21.65 43.95 21.59
C SER A 17 20.29 44.65 21.60
N SER A 18 19.86 45.19 20.44
CA SER A 18 18.56 45.86 20.29
C SER A 18 17.40 44.93 20.64
N GLN A 19 16.32 45.52 21.15
CA GLN A 19 15.17 44.75 21.59
C GLN A 19 14.45 44.09 20.40
N GLU A 20 14.48 44.74 19.25
CA GLU A 20 13.95 44.29 17.97
C GLU A 20 14.71 43.06 17.46
N ALA A 21 16.04 43.07 17.52
CA ALA A 21 16.88 41.94 17.14
C ALA A 21 16.61 40.70 18.00
N LYS A 22 16.45 40.91 19.32
CA LYS A 22 16.11 39.83 20.26
C LYS A 22 14.73 39.26 19.99
N LYS A 23 13.72 40.12 19.76
CA LYS A 23 12.36 39.70 19.39
C LYS A 23 12.38 38.87 18.10
N LEU A 24 13.10 39.35 17.06
CA LEU A 24 13.24 38.64 15.79
C LEU A 24 13.90 37.26 15.97
N SER A 25 15.00 37.18 16.72
CA SER A 25 15.69 35.91 17.00
C SER A 25 14.78 34.91 17.73
N HIS A 26 14.01 35.36 18.73
CA HIS A 26 13.02 34.51 19.40
C HIS A 26 11.92 34.03 18.47
N SER A 27 11.36 34.91 17.63
CA SER A 27 10.33 34.53 16.66
C SER A 27 10.84 33.51 15.65
N VAL A 28 12.05 33.72 15.12
CA VAL A 28 12.68 32.77 14.19
C VAL A 28 12.96 31.43 14.85
N HIS A 29 13.45 31.43 16.10
CA HIS A 29 13.66 30.19 16.86
C HIS A 29 12.34 29.45 17.09
N HIS A 30 11.30 30.15 17.54
CA HIS A 30 9.97 29.59 17.74
C HIS A 30 9.41 28.96 16.46
N LEU A 31 9.46 29.68 15.34
CA LEU A 31 9.04 29.16 14.04
C LEU A 31 9.85 27.95 13.59
N SER A 32 11.15 27.92 13.87
CA SER A 32 11.98 26.77 13.54
C SER A 32 11.57 25.53 14.36
N VAL A 33 11.31 25.69 15.66
CA VAL A 33 10.85 24.61 16.53
C VAL A 33 9.49 24.11 16.08
N GLN A 34 8.55 25.01 15.80
CA GLN A 34 7.23 24.62 15.28
C GLN A 34 7.32 23.87 13.95
N ASN A 35 8.17 24.31 13.02
CA ASN A 35 8.38 23.59 11.76
C ASN A 35 8.95 22.19 11.97
N GLU A 36 9.86 22.02 12.93
CA GLU A 36 10.44 20.72 13.25
C GLU A 36 9.39 19.78 13.86
N LEU A 37 8.58 20.27 14.80
CA LEU A 37 7.44 19.54 15.36
C LEU A 37 6.45 19.10 14.27
N LEU A 38 6.05 20.03 13.39
CA LEU A 38 5.15 19.73 12.27
C LEU A 38 5.74 18.68 11.31
N ARG A 39 7.05 18.73 11.05
CA ARG A 39 7.71 17.71 10.23
C ARG A 39 7.64 16.33 10.88
N HIS A 40 7.90 16.25 12.18
CA HIS A 40 7.78 14.99 12.92
C HIS A 40 6.35 14.46 12.94
N GLU A 41 5.35 15.34 13.10
CA GLU A 41 3.93 14.94 13.00
C GLU A 41 3.59 14.39 11.61
N ILE A 42 3.98 15.10 10.55
CA ILE A 42 3.78 14.65 9.17
C ILE A 42 4.43 13.28 8.93
N ASP A 43 5.66 13.08 9.41
CA ASP A 43 6.36 11.82 9.25
C ASP A 43 5.71 10.70 10.08
N GLY A 44 5.25 10.98 11.29
CA GLY A 44 4.46 10.06 12.11
C GLY A 44 3.15 9.66 11.42
N ILE A 45 2.41 10.62 10.86
CA ILE A 45 1.18 10.35 10.11
C ILE A 45 1.46 9.47 8.89
N LYS A 46 2.53 9.75 8.14
CA LYS A 46 2.94 8.93 6.99
C LYS A 46 3.27 7.49 7.41
N GLN A 47 3.99 7.30 8.51
CA GLN A 47 4.32 5.96 9.04
C GLN A 47 3.06 5.19 9.48
N VAL A 48 2.15 5.86 10.19
CA VAL A 48 0.86 5.28 10.61
C VAL A 48 0.02 4.90 9.39
N LEU A 49 -0.03 5.77 8.37
CA LEU A 49 -0.74 5.50 7.13
C LEU A 49 -0.15 4.30 6.38
N ALA A 50 1.17 4.23 6.24
CA ALA A 50 1.87 3.11 5.62
C ALA A 50 1.59 1.79 6.36
N THR A 51 1.64 1.82 7.70
CA THR A 51 1.34 0.66 8.55
C THR A 51 -0.12 0.23 8.40
N LYS A 52 -1.06 1.18 8.37
CA LYS A 52 -2.48 0.90 8.15
C LYS A 52 -2.73 0.30 6.76
N GLN A 53 -2.03 0.80 5.73
CA GLN A 53 -2.13 0.25 4.38
C GLN A 53 -1.57 -1.18 4.30
N LYS A 54 -0.43 -1.46 4.95
CA LYS A 54 0.10 -2.83 5.10
C LYS A 54 -0.90 -3.73 5.83
N ARG A 55 -1.52 -3.26 6.92
CA ARG A 55 -2.56 -4.01 7.66
C ARG A 55 -3.82 -4.27 6.84
N LYS A 56 -4.21 -3.36 5.93
CA LYS A 56 -5.35 -3.57 5.01
C LYS A 56 -5.03 -4.62 3.93
N LYS A 57 -3.78 -4.65 3.44
CA LYS A 57 -3.27 -5.67 2.52
C LYS A 57 -2.94 -6.97 3.28
N LYS A 58 -3.88 -7.51 4.05
CA LYS A 58 -3.71 -8.88 4.56
C LYS A 58 -3.67 -9.79 3.35
N GLY A 59 -2.58 -10.55 3.21
CA GLY A 59 -2.53 -11.62 2.21
C GLY A 59 -3.67 -12.61 2.43
N LYS A 60 -4.10 -13.29 1.36
CA LYS A 60 -4.99 -14.44 1.50
C LYS A 60 -4.31 -15.46 2.40
N ALA A 61 -5.02 -15.98 3.39
CA ALA A 61 -4.48 -17.04 4.25
C ALA A 61 -4.13 -18.25 3.37
N LEU A 62 -2.98 -18.88 3.67
CA LEU A 62 -2.61 -20.13 3.02
C LEU A 62 -3.61 -21.22 3.42
N ASP A 63 -4.18 -21.92 2.44
CA ASP A 63 -5.18 -22.96 2.69
C ASP A 63 -4.50 -24.23 3.21
N LEU A 64 -4.27 -24.26 4.53
CA LEU A 64 -3.69 -25.38 5.25
C LEU A 64 -4.81 -26.37 5.62
N GLN A 65 -4.88 -27.48 4.88
CA GLN A 65 -5.90 -28.51 5.11
C GLN A 65 -5.48 -29.45 6.25
N GLN A 66 -6.28 -29.48 7.31
CA GLN A 66 -6.12 -30.41 8.43
C GLN A 66 -6.67 -31.79 8.05
N ARG A 67 -6.03 -32.86 8.54
CA ARG A 67 -6.55 -34.23 8.39
C ARG A 67 -7.73 -34.43 9.33
N GLU A 68 -8.80 -35.04 8.81
CA GLU A 68 -10.04 -35.29 9.56
C GLU A 68 -9.84 -36.20 10.78
N GLU A 69 -8.86 -37.11 10.76
CA GLU A 69 -8.60 -38.06 11.86
C GLU A 69 -8.19 -37.43 13.20
N TYR A 70 -7.82 -36.15 13.23
CA TYR A 70 -7.26 -35.50 14.42
C TYR A 70 -8.20 -34.43 14.97
N HIS A 71 -8.97 -34.78 16.01
CA HIS A 71 -10.03 -33.94 16.60
C HIS A 71 -9.63 -33.19 17.89
N GLY A 72 -8.34 -33.07 18.24
CA GLY A 72 -7.94 -32.36 19.47
C GLY A 72 -6.53 -31.80 19.48
N GLY A 73 -6.39 -30.54 19.92
CA GLY A 73 -5.11 -29.91 20.27
C GLY A 73 -4.55 -28.92 19.24
N ALA A 74 -3.30 -28.49 19.49
CA ALA A 74 -2.56 -27.59 18.61
C ALA A 74 -2.12 -28.32 17.33
N VAL A 75 -2.42 -27.76 16.16
CA VAL A 75 -2.06 -28.33 14.86
C VAL A 75 -0.63 -27.93 14.48
N PHE A 76 0.28 -28.91 14.40
CA PHE A 76 1.64 -28.67 13.94
C PHE A 76 1.75 -28.72 12.41
N TRP A 77 2.11 -27.59 11.81
CA TRP A 77 2.32 -27.49 10.36
C TRP A 77 3.78 -27.70 10.00
N SER A 78 4.13 -28.92 9.58
CA SER A 78 5.48 -29.20 9.10
C SER A 78 5.80 -28.39 7.82
N PRO A 79 7.07 -28.05 7.55
CA PRO A 79 7.46 -27.32 6.34
C PRO A 79 6.97 -27.96 5.03
N ARG A 80 6.86 -29.29 5.01
CA ARG A 80 6.28 -30.03 3.88
C ARG A 80 4.82 -29.66 3.63
N LYS A 81 4.00 -29.54 4.68
CA LYS A 81 2.58 -29.17 4.57
C LYS A 81 2.38 -27.76 4.03
N ILE A 82 3.26 -26.84 4.43
CA ILE A 82 3.26 -25.47 3.91
C ILE A 82 3.57 -25.46 2.40
N ARG A 83 4.57 -26.24 1.94
CA ARG A 83 4.86 -26.39 0.50
C ARG A 83 3.70 -26.99 -0.27
N GLU A 84 3.08 -28.05 0.24
CA GLU A 84 1.91 -28.68 -0.38
C GLU A 84 0.75 -27.68 -0.57
N ALA A 85 0.49 -26.82 0.44
CA ALA A 85 -0.54 -25.80 0.34
C ALA A 85 -0.21 -24.72 -0.72
N HIS A 86 1.05 -24.30 -0.84
CA HIS A 86 1.47 -23.37 -1.90
C HIS A 86 1.27 -23.96 -3.30
N VAL A 87 1.66 -25.22 -3.51
CA VAL A 87 1.47 -25.91 -4.79
C VAL A 87 -0.01 -25.95 -5.17
N ARG A 88 -0.88 -26.27 -4.21
CA ARG A 88 -2.35 -26.26 -4.43
C ARG A 88 -2.88 -24.89 -4.80
N GLN A 89 -2.41 -23.83 -4.13
CA GLN A 89 -2.80 -22.47 -4.48
C GLN A 89 -2.36 -22.11 -5.91
N SER A 90 -1.12 -22.44 -6.31
CA SER A 90 -0.67 -22.17 -7.67
C SER A 90 -1.49 -22.88 -8.73
N ILE A 91 -1.91 -24.13 -8.46
CA ILE A 91 -2.79 -24.89 -9.38
C ILE A 91 -4.16 -24.22 -9.48
N ARG A 92 -4.81 -23.88 -8.35
CA ARG A 92 -6.10 -23.18 -8.37
C ARG A 92 -6.02 -21.85 -9.12
N GLU A 93 -4.96 -21.07 -8.92
CA GLU A 93 -4.76 -19.80 -9.62
C GLU A 93 -4.57 -19.98 -11.13
N GLN A 94 -3.93 -21.07 -11.57
CA GLN A 94 -3.82 -21.42 -12.99
C GLN A 94 -5.18 -21.81 -13.57
N GLU A 95 -5.91 -22.69 -12.90
CA GLU A 95 -7.26 -23.12 -13.30
C GLU A 95 -8.23 -21.94 -13.38
N GLU A 96 -8.23 -21.04 -12.39
CA GLU A 96 -9.07 -19.83 -12.40
C GLU A 96 -8.75 -18.92 -13.60
N LYS A 97 -7.47 -18.76 -13.95
CA LYS A 97 -7.04 -17.97 -15.11
C LYS A 97 -7.49 -18.62 -16.42
N GLU A 98 -7.30 -19.93 -16.56
CA GLU A 98 -7.74 -20.67 -17.74
C GLU A 98 -9.26 -20.59 -17.93
N GLN A 99 -10.04 -20.73 -16.84
CA GLN A 99 -11.48 -20.55 -16.89
C GLN A 99 -11.89 -19.13 -17.28
N GLN A 100 -11.18 -18.11 -16.80
CA GLN A 100 -11.45 -16.72 -17.20
C GLN A 100 -11.15 -16.49 -18.68
N LEU A 101 -10.05 -17.04 -19.19
CA LEU A 101 -9.70 -16.98 -20.62
C LEU A 101 -10.77 -17.67 -21.48
N GLN A 102 -11.17 -18.89 -21.13
CA GLN A 102 -12.24 -19.60 -21.83
C GLN A 102 -13.57 -18.83 -21.81
N LYS A 103 -13.92 -18.19 -20.69
CA LYS A 103 -15.12 -17.34 -20.60
C LYS A 103 -15.02 -16.11 -21.50
N ALA A 104 -13.85 -15.50 -21.62
CA ALA A 104 -13.62 -14.38 -22.52
C ALA A 104 -13.75 -14.80 -23.98
N GLU A 105 -13.09 -15.89 -24.38
CA GLU A 105 -13.15 -16.45 -25.74
C GLU A 105 -14.58 -16.81 -26.14
N THR A 106 -15.30 -17.51 -25.26
CA THR A 106 -16.72 -17.87 -25.53
C THR A 106 -17.62 -16.64 -25.64
N ALA A 107 -17.36 -15.57 -24.88
CA ALA A 107 -18.08 -14.32 -25.01
C ALA A 107 -17.79 -13.61 -26.35
N GLU A 108 -16.55 -13.65 -26.83
CA GLU A 108 -16.18 -13.12 -28.15
C GLU A 108 -16.84 -13.91 -29.29
N LEU A 109 -16.78 -15.24 -29.23
CA LEU A 109 -17.45 -16.10 -30.21
C LEU A 109 -18.96 -15.84 -30.25
N ARG A 110 -19.60 -15.65 -29.09
CA ARG A 110 -21.02 -15.29 -29.03
C ARG A 110 -21.32 -13.94 -29.70
N LYS A 111 -20.47 -12.93 -29.48
CA LYS A 111 -20.62 -11.61 -30.14
C LYS A 111 -20.46 -11.74 -31.65
N ALA A 112 -19.43 -12.46 -32.12
CA ALA A 112 -19.19 -12.70 -33.54
C ALA A 112 -20.36 -13.44 -34.19
N ALA A 113 -20.88 -14.49 -33.55
CA ALA A 113 -22.03 -15.23 -34.03
C ALA A 113 -23.30 -14.36 -34.09
N LYS A 114 -23.49 -13.46 -33.12
CA LYS A 114 -24.60 -12.49 -33.14
C LYS A 114 -24.50 -11.54 -34.33
N LEU A 115 -23.33 -10.93 -34.54
CA LEU A 115 -23.06 -10.04 -35.68
C LEU A 115 -23.26 -10.76 -37.02
N TYR A 116 -22.82 -12.00 -37.14
CA TYR A 116 -23.00 -12.80 -38.35
C TYR A 116 -24.48 -13.07 -38.64
N LYS A 117 -25.28 -13.40 -37.60
CA LYS A 117 -26.73 -13.57 -37.74
C LYS A 117 -27.43 -12.29 -38.18
N GLU A 118 -27.04 -11.14 -37.61
CA GLU A 118 -27.59 -9.83 -37.99
C GLU A 118 -27.29 -9.52 -39.46
N LYS A 119 -26.09 -9.81 -39.96
CA LYS A 119 -25.74 -9.64 -41.39
C LYS A 119 -26.61 -10.52 -42.30
N ILE A 120 -26.79 -11.80 -41.97
CA ILE A 120 -27.65 -12.70 -42.76
C ILE A 120 -29.10 -12.21 -42.80
N GLN A 121 -29.60 -11.59 -41.72
CA GLN A 121 -30.95 -11.02 -41.70
C GLN A 121 -31.09 -9.75 -42.54
N GLN A 122 -30.02 -8.96 -42.69
CA GLN A 122 -30.02 -7.76 -43.54
C GLN A 122 -29.90 -8.09 -45.03
N GLU A 123 -29.27 -9.22 -45.38
CA GLU A 123 -29.10 -9.68 -46.76
C GLU A 123 -30.33 -10.44 -47.31
N LYS A 124 -31.32 -10.77 -46.47
CA LYS A 124 -32.60 -11.38 -46.86
C LYS A 124 -33.70 -10.32 -46.99
#